data_AF-A0A8I0L4S2-F1
#
_entry.id   AF-A0A8I0L4S2-F1
#
_cell.length_a   1.000
_cell.length_b   1.000
_cell.length_c   1.000
_cell.angle_alpha   90.00
_cell.angle_beta   90.00
_cell.angle_gamma   90.00
#
_symmetry.space_group_name_H-M   'P 1'
#
loop_
_entity.id
_entity.type
_entity.pdbx_description
1 polymer ?
#
loop_
_entity_poly.entity_id
_entity_poly.type
_entity_poly.pdbx_seq_one_letter_code
_entity_poly.pdbx_strand_id
1 'polypeptide(L)'
;DFAPAVARAFYIASSGRPGPVVLDFAKDAQTSLTDYCFEPCKFIRSYDPDPIIDETKVAEAASLINSAQRPMILSGHGVMLSHAEKELV
;
A
#
# COMPACT_ATOMS: atom_id res chain seq x y z
N ASP A 1 12.06 16.73 13.00
CA ASP A 1 10.77 16.28 12.40
C ASP A 1 10.76 16.09 10.89
N PHE A 2 11.55 16.84 10.12
CA PHE A 2 11.61 16.70 8.66
C PHE A 2 11.99 15.27 8.19
N ALA A 3 13.15 14.77 8.60
CA ALA A 3 13.64 13.45 8.17
C ALA A 3 12.67 12.30 8.53
N PRO A 4 12.08 12.23 9.74
CA PRO A 4 11.03 11.27 10.05
C PRO A 4 9.77 11.40 9.18
N ALA A 5 9.36 12.62 8.81
CA ALA A 5 8.21 12.83 7.93
C ALA A 5 8.47 12.30 6.51
N VAL A 6 9.66 12.54 5.97
CA VAL A 6 10.10 12.00 4.67
C VAL A 6 10.15 10.46 4.72
N ALA A 7 10.74 9.87 5.76
CA ALA A 7 10.79 8.42 5.93
C ALA A 7 9.40 7.78 5.98
N ARG A 8 8.44 8.39 6.70
CA ARG A 8 7.04 7.93 6.71
C ARG A 8 6.37 8.06 5.34
N ALA A 9 6.62 9.15 4.62
CA ALA A 9 6.06 9.35 3.29
C ALA A 9 6.52 8.27 2.31
N PHE A 10 7.82 7.95 2.31
CA PHE A 10 8.33 6.83 1.50
C PHE A 10 7.68 5.50 1.90
N TYR A 11 7.57 5.24 3.20
CA TYR A 11 6.92 4.01 3.69
C TYR A 11 5.47 3.89 3.17
N ILE A 12 4.66 4.95 3.27
CA ILE A 12 3.27 4.96 2.76
C ILE A 12 3.24 4.83 1.22
N ALA A 13 4.12 5.55 0.52
CA ALA A 13 4.13 5.58 -0.94
C ALA A 13 4.47 4.23 -1.58
N SER A 14 5.26 3.40 -0.88
CA SER A 14 5.80 2.14 -1.42
C SER A 14 5.16 0.87 -0.87
N SER A 15 4.26 0.96 0.13
CA SER A 15 3.67 -0.23 0.77
C SER A 15 2.15 -0.34 0.55
N GLY A 16 1.61 -1.52 0.81
CA GLY A 16 0.18 -1.84 0.67
C GLY A 16 -0.34 -1.60 -0.74
N ARG A 17 -1.01 -0.46 -0.94
CA ARG A 17 -1.42 0.05 -2.26
C ARG A 17 -0.52 1.25 -2.62
N PRO A 18 0.60 1.04 -3.32
CA PRO A 18 1.57 2.09 -3.62
C PRO A 18 0.96 3.22 -4.43
N GLY A 19 1.44 4.43 -4.21
CA GLY A 19 0.92 5.62 -4.88
C GLY A 19 1.60 6.91 -4.44
N PRO A 20 1.31 8.03 -5.12
CA PRO A 20 1.87 9.32 -4.78
C PRO A 20 1.39 9.79 -3.40
N VAL A 21 2.29 10.42 -2.65
CA VAL A 21 2.02 11.06 -1.36
C VAL A 21 2.39 12.53 -1.42
N VAL A 22 1.71 13.35 -0.63
CA VAL A 22 1.98 14.78 -0.54
C VAL A 22 2.67 15.07 0.78
N LEU A 23 3.81 15.75 0.70
CA LEU A 23 4.50 16.33 1.84
C LEU A 23 4.39 17.86 1.72
N ASP A 24 3.92 18.49 2.79
CA ASP A 24 3.86 19.94 2.89
C ASP A 24 4.78 20.41 4.03
N PHE A 25 5.58 21.43 3.75
CA PHE A 25 6.62 21.93 4.65
C PHE A 25 6.59 23.44 4.70
N ALA A 26 6.73 24.00 5.91
CA ALA A 26 6.98 25.42 6.09
C ALA A 26 8.28 25.84 5.37
N LYS A 27 8.35 27.11 4.94
CA LYS A 27 9.44 27.64 4.11
C LYS A 27 10.83 27.45 4.73
N ASP A 28 10.95 27.70 6.03
CA ASP A 28 12.19 27.56 6.79
C ASP A 28 12.70 26.11 6.81
N ALA A 29 11.80 25.14 6.94
CA ALA A 29 12.12 23.72 6.87
C ALA A 29 12.64 23.28 5.48
N GLN A 30 12.30 24.02 4.42
CA GLN A 30 12.80 23.75 3.06
C GLN A 30 14.19 24.34 2.81
N THR A 31 14.56 25.44 3.48
CA THR A 31 15.80 26.18 3.19
C THR A 31 16.91 25.99 4.21
N SER A 32 16.60 25.50 5.41
CA SER A 32 17.57 25.39 6.50
C SER A 32 18.42 24.12 6.40
N LEU A 33 19.62 24.15 6.99
CA LEU A 33 20.46 22.96 7.15
C LEU A 33 20.05 22.19 8.41
N THR A 34 20.22 20.88 8.36
CA THR A 34 20.03 19.97 9.50
C THR A 34 21.04 18.85 9.40
N ASP A 35 21.45 18.32 10.55
CA ASP A 35 22.12 17.03 10.58
C ASP A 35 21.13 15.96 10.09
N TYR A 36 21.60 15.07 9.22
CA TYR A 36 20.79 14.02 8.62
C TYR A 36 21.47 12.67 8.79
N CYS A 37 20.76 11.77 9.46
CA CYS A 37 21.05 10.35 9.47
C CYS A 37 19.79 9.64 8.96
N PHE A 38 19.94 8.78 7.94
CA PHE A 38 18.80 8.07 7.38
C PHE A 38 18.38 6.92 8.31
N GLU A 39 17.12 6.96 8.74
CA GLU A 39 16.47 5.85 9.43
C GLU A 39 15.17 5.49 8.70
N PRO A 40 15.04 4.26 8.16
CA PRO A 40 13.83 3.87 7.46
C PRO A 40 12.67 3.73 8.45
N CYS A 41 11.51 4.31 8.09
CA CYS A 41 10.28 4.05 8.80
C CYS A 41 9.78 2.63 8.48
N LYS A 42 9.50 1.84 9.52
CA LYS A 42 9.01 0.46 9.38
C LYS A 42 7.59 0.26 9.87
N PHE A 43 7.04 1.25 10.57
CA PHE A 43 5.77 1.14 11.26
C PHE A 43 5.11 2.52 11.44
N ILE A 44 3.80 2.57 11.20
CA ILE A 44 2.95 3.72 11.50
C ILE A 44 1.68 3.18 12.16
N ARG A 45 1.38 3.62 13.39
CA ARG A 45 0.26 3.10 14.19
C ARG A 45 -1.10 3.08 13.48
N SER A 46 -1.36 4.06 12.61
CA SER A 46 -2.65 4.23 11.92
C SER A 46 -2.66 3.68 10.49
N TYR A 47 -1.62 2.96 10.07
CA TYR A 47 -1.48 2.47 8.71
C TYR A 47 -1.01 1.02 8.72
N ASP A 48 -1.88 0.16 8.23
CA ASP A 48 -1.63 -1.27 8.08
C ASP A 48 -1.62 -1.62 6.58
N PRO A 49 -0.43 -1.82 5.97
CA PRO A 49 -0.33 -2.14 4.56
C PRO A 49 -0.77 -3.57 4.22
N ASP A 50 -0.84 -4.46 5.21
CA ASP A 50 -1.12 -5.89 5.02
C ASP A 50 -2.11 -6.38 6.10
N PRO A 51 -3.39 -6.00 5.99
CA PRO A 51 -4.39 -6.34 6.98
C PRO A 51 -4.71 -7.84 6.95
N ILE A 52 -5.03 -8.38 8.12
CA ILE A 52 -5.48 -9.77 8.26
C ILE A 52 -6.74 -10.00 7.42
N ILE A 53 -6.69 -11.01 6.56
CA ILE A 53 -7.78 -11.39 5.67
C ILE A 53 -8.82 -12.22 6.44
N ASP A 54 -10.09 -11.94 6.21
CA ASP A 54 -11.19 -12.77 6.70
C ASP A 54 -11.45 -13.94 5.73
N GLU A 55 -10.96 -15.13 6.11
CA GLU A 55 -11.12 -16.37 5.35
C GLU A 55 -12.59 -16.72 5.04
N THR A 56 -13.53 -16.30 5.88
CA THR A 56 -14.96 -16.54 5.63
C THR A 56 -15.44 -15.77 4.39
N LYS A 57 -14.95 -14.54 4.20
CA LYS A 57 -15.26 -13.71 3.03
C LYS A 57 -14.64 -14.26 1.76
N VAL A 58 -13.44 -14.82 1.85
CA VAL A 58 -12.78 -15.50 0.73
C VAL A 58 -13.60 -16.72 0.29
N ALA A 59 -14.03 -17.55 1.24
CA ALA A 59 -14.87 -18.72 0.94
C ALA A 59 -16.23 -18.33 0.34
N GLU A 60 -16.87 -17.28 0.86
CA GLU A 60 -18.11 -16.71 0.29
C GLU A 60 -17.91 -16.26 -1.17
N ALA A 61 -16.85 -15.51 -1.45
CA ALA A 61 -16.52 -15.05 -2.81
C ALA A 61 -16.27 -16.23 -3.76
N ALA A 62 -15.51 -17.25 -3.33
CA ALA A 62 -15.25 -18.45 -4.11
C ALA A 62 -16.54 -19.22 -4.43
N SER A 63 -17.46 -19.34 -3.47
CA SER A 63 -18.77 -19.99 -3.67
C SER A 63 -19.62 -19.25 -4.73
N LEU A 64 -19.64 -17.92 -4.68
CA LEU A 64 -20.35 -17.10 -5.67
C LEU A 64 -19.74 -17.25 -7.08
N ILE A 65 -18.41 -17.29 -7.19
CA ILE A 65 -17.73 -17.50 -8.48
C ILE A 65 -18.05 -18.90 -9.03
N ASN A 66 -17.96 -19.94 -8.20
CA ASN A 66 -18.19 -21.33 -8.61
C ASN A 66 -19.65 -21.62 -9.00
N SER A 67 -20.61 -20.87 -8.47
CA SER A 67 -22.04 -21.01 -8.81
C SER A 67 -22.47 -20.19 -10.03
N ALA A 68 -21.60 -19.32 -10.56
CA ALA A 68 -21.90 -18.50 -11.73
C ALA A 68 -22.01 -19.36 -13.01
N GLN A 69 -23.07 -19.17 -13.78
CA GLN A 69 -23.28 -19.93 -15.03
C GLN A 69 -22.34 -19.49 -16.17
N ARG A 70 -21.94 -18.22 -16.18
CA ARG A 70 -21.07 -17.61 -17.20
C ARG A 70 -20.13 -16.58 -16.54
N PRO A 71 -19.14 -17.01 -15.75
CA PRO A 71 -18.24 -16.09 -15.07
C PRO A 71 -17.38 -15.34 -16.08
N MET A 72 -17.14 -14.06 -15.79
CA MET A 72 -16.18 -13.22 -16.50
C MET A 72 -15.30 -12.55 -15.45
N ILE A 73 -13.99 -12.57 -15.67
CA ILE A 73 -13.01 -11.92 -14.81
C ILE A 73 -12.55 -10.64 -15.50
N LEU A 74 -12.77 -9.50 -14.86
CA LEU A 74 -12.16 -8.23 -15.23
C LEU A 74 -11.13 -7.87 -14.16
N SER A 75 -9.85 -7.99 -14.50
CA SER A 75 -8.74 -7.64 -13.60
C SER A 75 -8.13 -6.29 -13.97
N GLY A 76 -7.73 -5.54 -12.94
CA GLY A 76 -7.03 -4.26 -13.07
C GLY A 76 -5.56 -4.35 -12.67
N HIS A 77 -4.89 -3.20 -12.60
CA HIS A 77 -3.45 -3.10 -12.27
C HIS A 77 -3.07 -3.68 -10.89
N GLY A 78 -4.04 -3.85 -9.99
CA GLY A 78 -3.80 -4.46 -8.67
C GLY A 78 -3.17 -5.86 -8.74
N VAL A 79 -3.52 -6.66 -9.76
CA VAL A 79 -2.94 -8.02 -9.93
C VAL A 79 -1.45 -7.97 -10.25
N MET A 80 -1.02 -6.97 -11.04
CA MET A 80 0.39 -6.76 -11.34
C MET A 80 1.16 -6.22 -10.13
N LEU A 81 0.55 -5.29 -9.37
CA LEU A 81 1.16 -4.75 -8.15
C LEU A 81 1.41 -5.81 -7.08
N SER A 82 0.51 -6.79 -6.98
CA SER A 82 0.65 -7.92 -6.05
C SER A 82 1.46 -9.09 -6.62
N HIS A 83 1.96 -8.99 -7.86
CA HIS A 83 2.64 -10.09 -8.56
C HIS A 83 1.82 -11.38 -8.63
N ALA A 84 0.50 -11.26 -8.77
CA ALA A 84 -0.45 -12.38 -8.74
C ALA A 84 -0.92 -12.80 -10.15
N GLU A 85 -0.14 -12.48 -11.19
CA GLU A 85 -0.56 -12.73 -12.58
C GLU A 85 -0.67 -14.23 -12.88
N LYS A 86 0.13 -15.07 -12.24
CA LYS A 86 0.11 -16.53 -12.43
C LYS A 86 -1.04 -17.20 -11.70
N GLU A 87 -1.45 -16.64 -10.58
CA GLU A 87 -2.55 -17.13 -9.74
C GLU A 87 -3.91 -16.80 -10.37
N LEU A 88 -3.96 -15.79 -11.24
CA LEU A 88 -5.18 -15.40 -11.95
C LEU A 88 -5.50 -16.28 -13.18
N VAL A 89 -4.49 -16.90 -13.81
CA VAL A 89 -4.58 -17.54 -15.15
C VAL A 89 -4.44 -19.05 -15.08
#